data_AF-A0A257TU64-F1
#
_entry.id   AF-A0A257TU64-F1
#
_cell.length_a   1.000
_cell.length_b   1.000
_cell.length_c   1.000
_cell.angle_alpha   90.00
_cell.angle_beta   90.00
_cell.angle_gamma   90.00
#
_symmetry.space_group_name_H-M   'P 1'
#
loop_
_entity.id
_entity.type
_entity.pdbx_description
1 polymer ?
#
loop_
_entity_poly.entity_id
_entity_poly.type
_entity_poly.pdbx_seq_one_letter_code
_entity_poly.pdbx_strand_id
1 'polypeptide(L)' 'MLHVPYAPGWACYLDNRPAAAVDADIGAMAIVVPAGKHNLLWVYTPPWLVPGLLLTFAGLFGAVAIAVRSPRRRR' A
#
# COMPACT_ATOMS: atom_id res chain seq x y z
N MET A 1 -22.20 -6.11 0.34
CA MET A 1 -21.39 -5.24 1.22
C MET A 1 -19.96 -5.73 1.16
N LEU A 2 -19.02 -4.88 0.74
CA LEU A 2 -17.59 -5.20 0.80
C LEU A 2 -17.09 -4.76 2.18
N HIS A 3 -16.70 -5.72 3.02
CA HIS A 3 -16.07 -5.45 4.30
C HIS A 3 -14.56 -5.46 4.11
N VAL A 4 -13.91 -4.32 4.33
CA VAL A 4 -12.46 -4.19 4.26
C VAL A 4 -11.94 -3.94 5.68
N PRO A 5 -11.20 -4.88 6.28
CA PRO A 5 -10.69 -4.73 7.63
C PRO A 5 -9.62 -3.64 7.71
N TYR A 6 -9.36 -3.15 8.92
CA TYR A 6 -8.23 -2.23 9.15
C TYR A 6 -6.91 -2.85 8.68
N ALA A 7 -6.11 -2.05 7.98
CA ALA A 7 -4.76 -2.38 7.58
C ALA A 7 -3.87 -1.13 7.60
N PRO A 8 -2.57 -1.25 7.88
CA PRO A 8 -1.65 -0.12 7.74
C PRO A 8 -1.62 0.40 6.30
N GLY A 9 -1.64 1.72 6.11
CA GLY A 9 -1.53 2.35 4.78
C GLY A 9 -2.84 2.91 4.21
N TRP A 10 -3.94 2.87 4.96
CA TRP A 10 -5.15 3.63 4.62
C TRP A 10 -4.99 5.11 4.96
N ALA A 11 -5.39 5.96 4.01
CA ALA A 11 -5.61 7.38 4.20
C ALA A 11 -7.07 7.71 3.85
N CYS A 12 -7.70 8.56 4.66
CA CYS A 12 -9.08 8.98 4.44
C CYS A 12 -9.15 10.50 4.25
N TYR A 13 -10.04 10.93 3.35
CA TYR A 13 -10.33 12.32 3.09
C TYR A 13 -11.84 12.55 3.11
N LEU A 14 -12.26 13.57 3.85
CA LEU A 14 -13.63 14.07 3.89
C LEU A 14 -13.64 15.44 3.21
N ASP A 15 -14.39 15.58 2.12
CA ASP A 15 -14.46 16.81 1.32
C ASP A 15 -13.06 17.35 0.97
N ASN A 16 -12.19 16.45 0.48
CA ASN A 16 -10.79 16.69 0.11
C ASN A 16 -9.86 17.11 1.27
N ARG A 17 -10.31 17.02 2.53
CA ARG A 17 -9.47 17.29 3.70
C ARG A 17 -9.10 15.99 4.41
N PRO A 18 -7.84 15.85 4.91
CA PRO A 18 -7.46 14.67 5.68
C PRO A 18 -8.40 14.42 6.85
N ALA A 19 -8.90 13.20 6.96
CA ALA A 19 -9.77 12.75 8.05
C ALA A 19 -9.09 11.60 8.80
N ALA A 20 -9.08 11.66 10.13
CA ALA A 20 -8.58 10.59 10.96
C ALA A 20 -9.59 9.44 10.98
N ALA A 21 -9.14 8.25 10.60
CA ALA A 21 -9.88 7.02 10.84
C ALA A 21 -9.90 6.72 12.34
N VAL A 22 -11.06 6.35 12.86
CA VAL A 22 -11.25 5.85 14.22
C VAL A 22 -11.44 4.34 14.18
N ASP A 23 -10.94 3.66 15.21
CA ASP A 23 -11.23 2.25 15.42
C ASP A 23 -12.72 2.08 15.70
N ALA A 24 -13.37 1.28 14.87
CA ALA A 24 -14.76 0.85 15.08
C ALA A 24 -14.79 -0.58 15.61
N ASP A 25 -15.98 -1.00 16.05
CA ASP A 25 -16.17 -2.32 16.63
C ASP A 25 -15.74 -3.43 15.65
N ILE A 26 -15.21 -4.54 16.19
CA ILE A 26 -14.79 -5.72 15.42
C ILE A 26 -13.69 -5.40 14.37
N GLY A 27 -12.80 -4.44 14.64
CA GLY A 27 -11.63 -4.16 13.78
C GLY A 27 -11.97 -3.47 12.45
N ALA A 28 -13.13 -2.85 12.39
CA ALA A 28 -13.54 -2.00 11.27
C ALA A 28 -12.91 -0.60 11.40
N MET A 29 -12.81 0.09 10.28
CA MET A 29 -12.44 1.50 10.23
C MET A 29 -13.69 2.36 10.07
N ALA A 30 -13.77 3.45 10.81
CA ALA A 30 -14.82 4.45 10.62
C ALA A 30 -14.24 5.86 10.54
N ILE A 31 -15.01 6.79 10.02
CA ILE A 31 -14.76 8.22 10.17
C ILE A 31 -16.03 8.93 10.60
N VAL A 32 -15.88 10.00 11.38
CA VAL A 32 -17.02 10.83 11.81
C VAL A 32 -17.39 11.78 10.66
N VAL A 33 -18.60 11.61 10.13
CA VAL A 33 -19.15 12.44 9.04
C VAL A 33 -20.28 13.31 9.60
N PRO A 34 -20.22 14.65 9.47
CA PRO A 34 -21.32 15.52 9.85
C PRO A 34 -22.61 15.23 9.08
N ALA A 35 -23.74 15.71 9.59
CA ALA A 35 -25.01 15.58 8.89
C ALA A 35 -24.99 16.41 7.60
N GLY A 36 -25.30 15.78 6.47
CA GLY A 36 -25.32 16.45 5.17
C GLY A 36 -24.85 15.56 4.03
N LYS A 37 -24.52 16.20 2.90
CA LYS A 37 -23.88 15.54 1.75
C LYS A 37 -22.38 15.79 1.84
N HIS A 38 -21.63 14.71 1.89
CA HIS A 38 -20.17 14.76 1.98
C HIS A 38 -19.56 13.76 1.00
N ASN A 39 -18.38 14.09 0.50
CA ASN A 39 -17.59 13.21 -0.35
C ASN A 39 -16.51 12.52 0.48
N LEU A 40 -16.54 11.19 0.47
CA LEU A 40 -15.56 10.34 1.13
C LEU A 40 -14.56 9.81 0.09
N LEU A 41 -13.28 9.89 0.40
CA LEU A 41 -12.24 9.22 -0.38
C LEU A 41 -11.34 8.42 0.55
N TRP A 42 -11.25 7.11 0.28
CA TRP A 42 -10.28 6.23 0.92
C TRP A 42 -9.21 5.85 -0.09
N VAL A 43 -7.95 6.03 0.30
CA VAL A 43 -6.79 5.68 -0.52
C VAL A 43 -5.96 4.66 0.24
N TYR A 44 -5.75 3.49 -0.35
CA TYR A 44 -4.86 2.48 0.20
C TYR A 44 -3.51 2.55 -0.50
N THR A 45 -2.46 2.83 0.27
CA THR A 45 -1.08 2.74 -0.19
C THR A 45 -0.35 1.70 0.64
N PRO A 46 -0.05 0.50 0.10
CA PRO A 46 0.62 -0.54 0.86
C PRO A 46 2.01 -0.05 1.34
N PRO A 47 2.32 -0.06 2.65
CA PRO A 47 3.56 0.52 3.17
C PRO A 47 4.83 -0.11 2.59
N TRP A 48 4.77 -1.39 2.27
CA TRP A 48 5.89 -2.19 1.77
C TRP A 48 6.00 -2.25 0.26
N LEU A 49 5.13 -1.54 -0.47
CA LEU A 49 5.15 -1.55 -1.93
C LEU A 49 6.48 -0.99 -2.48
N VAL A 50 6.90 0.18 -1.98
CA VAL A 50 8.15 0.83 -2.44
C VAL A 50 9.40 0.05 -2.01
N PRO A 51 9.57 -0.34 -0.72
CA PRO A 51 10.70 -1.17 -0.32
C PRO A 51 10.77 -2.51 -1.07
N GLY A 52 9.63 -3.17 -1.28
CA GLY A 52 9.55 -4.41 -2.05
C GLY A 52 10.01 -4.23 -3.48
N LEU A 53 9.57 -3.14 -4.14
CA LEU A 53 10.00 -2.79 -5.49
C LEU A 53 11.53 -2.59 -5.59
N LEU A 54 12.10 -1.87 -4.62
CA LEU A 54 13.56 -1.64 -4.55
C LEU A 54 14.32 -2.96 -4.38
N LEU A 55 13.84 -3.87 -3.52
CA LEU A 55 14.42 -5.18 -3.33
C LEU A 55 14.36 -6.03 -4.61
N THR A 56 13.24 -5.99 -5.34
CA THR A 56 13.10 -6.67 -6.63
C THR A 56 14.13 -6.17 -7.63
N PHE A 57 14.30 -4.85 -7.77
CA PHE A 57 15.32 -4.28 -8.66
C PHE A 57 16.74 -4.65 -8.23
N ALA A 58 17.06 -4.56 -6.94
CA ALA A 58 18.37 -4.95 -6.42
C ALA A 58 18.69 -6.43 -6.73
N GLY A 59 17.72 -7.32 -6.52
CA GLY A 59 17.85 -8.74 -6.86
C GLY A 59 18.04 -8.98 -8.36
N LEU A 60 17.28 -8.27 -9.21
CA LEU A 60 17.41 -8.36 -10.65
C LEU A 60 18.80 -7.89 -11.13
N PHE A 61 19.27 -6.75 -10.64
CA PHE A 61 20.62 -6.25 -10.96
C PHE A 61 21.71 -7.21 -10.50
N GLY A 62 21.57 -7.79 -9.30
CA GLY A 62 22.47 -8.82 -8.79
C GLY A 62 22.50 -10.05 -9.69
N ALA A 63 21.33 -10.57 -10.07
CA ALA A 63 21.20 -11.72 -10.96
C ALA A 63 21.82 -11.47 -12.35
N VAL A 64 21.56 -10.30 -12.93
CA VAL A 64 22.17 -9.89 -14.22
C VAL A 64 23.69 -9.78 -14.09
N ALA A 65 24.20 -9.16 -13.02
CA ALA A 65 25.64 -9.04 -12.80
C ALA A 65 26.33 -10.41 -12.67
N ILE A 66 25.68 -11.38 -12.00
CA ILE A 66 26.17 -12.76 -11.90
C ILE A 66 26.10 -13.45 -13.26
N ALA A 67 25.00 -13.33 -14.00
CA ALA A 67 24.82 -13.96 -15.30
C ALA A 67 25.83 -13.48 -16.34
N VAL A 68 26.15 -12.18 -16.35
CA VAL A 68 27.16 -11.59 -17.24
C VAL A 68 28.58 -12.00 -16.86
N ARG A 69 28.86 -12.15 -15.56
CA ARG A 69 30.17 -12.61 -15.06
C ARG A 69 30.35 -14.13 -15.12
N SER A 70 29.27 -14.89 -15.24
CA SER A 70 29.34 -16.34 -15.43
C SER A 70 30.06 -16.59 -16.75
N PRO A 71 31.29 -17.15 -16.73
CA PRO A 71 31.93 -17.54 -17.96
C PRO A 71 30.99 -18.55 -18.61
N ARG A 72 30.52 -18.27 -19.84
CA ARG A 72 29.68 -19.17 -20.61
C ARG A 72 30.30 -20.55 -20.51
N ARG A 73 29.72 -21.40 -19.66
CA ARG A 73 30.14 -22.79 -19.54
C ARG A 73 29.64 -23.43 -20.83
N ARG A 74 30.43 -23.27 -21.89
CA ARG A 74 30.29 -23.97 -23.17
C ARG A 74 30.21 -25.44 -22.79
N ARG A 75 28.99 -25.99 -22.77
CA ARG A 75 28.79 -27.41 -23.02
C ARG A 75 29.08 -27.67 -24.49
#